data_AF-A0A849SJI0-F1
#
_entry.id   AF-A0A849SJI0-F1
#
_cell.length_a   1.000
_cell.length_b   1.000
_cell.length_c   1.000
_cell.angle_alpha   90.00
_cell.angle_beta   90.00
_cell.angle_gamma   90.00
#
_symmetry.space_group_name_H-M   'P 1'
#
loop_
_entity.id
_entity.type
_entity.pdbx_description
1 polymer ?
#
loop_
_entity_poly.entity_id
_entity_poly.type
_entity_poly.pdbx_seq_one_letter_code
_entity_poly.pdbx_strand_id
1 'polypeptide(L)'
;MSMPSTRAGSARAGLCDLLVAYLRGDLDARERFPAEAHDVLTRLAAHHAWFLPQDVRDEVVSEAHLILLERGAVFDPSRAPARVFLRLVVRDAVKRVAASYCPPGWRTRPTAGDAEQQQRAVLSLEQHLGQGADFCDHCAEREIEQRCDLRTVFDRAPGVVGIALRRIYCDGVPAAGVAKALGLSRFTLLRRIHAFTAAVREGGAVAA
;
A
#
# COMPACT_ATOMS: atom_id res chain seq x y z
N MET A 1 17.69 1.05 48.85
CA MET A 1 16.34 0.49 48.67
C MET A 1 15.83 0.94 47.31
N SER A 2 15.92 0.07 46.30
CA SER A 2 15.54 0.38 44.91
C SER A 2 14.11 -0.09 44.67
N MET A 3 13.21 0.84 44.36
CA MET A 3 11.82 0.55 44.00
C MET A 3 11.73 0.10 42.54
N PRO A 4 11.13 -1.07 42.23
CA PRO A 4 11.02 -1.58 40.88
C PRO A 4 9.84 -0.94 40.12
N SER A 5 10.19 -0.30 39.00
CA SER A 5 9.46 -0.19 37.73
C SER A 5 7.94 -0.44 37.73
N THR A 6 7.16 0.64 37.82
CA THR A 6 5.71 0.68 37.55
C THR A 6 5.40 1.24 36.15
N ARG A 7 6.17 0.88 35.10
CA ARG A 7 6.01 1.47 33.75
C ARG A 7 4.98 0.78 32.84
N ALA A 8 4.63 -0.48 33.10
CA ALA A 8 3.76 -1.24 32.20
C ALA A 8 2.26 -0.86 32.28
N GLY A 9 1.79 -0.32 33.41
CA GLY A 9 0.41 0.13 33.60
C GLY A 9 0.10 1.45 32.91
N SER A 10 1.06 2.39 32.91
CA SER A 10 0.90 3.73 32.33
C SER A 10 0.74 3.70 30.80
N ALA A 11 1.50 2.83 30.11
CA ALA A 11 1.44 2.73 28.64
C ALA A 11 0.08 2.24 28.10
N ARG A 12 -0.64 1.40 28.87
CA ARG A 12 -1.96 0.87 28.45
C ARG A 12 -3.08 1.88 28.64
N ALA A 13 -3.05 2.64 29.76
CA ALA A 13 -3.95 3.77 29.96
C ALA A 13 -3.70 4.82 28.86
N GLY A 14 -2.41 5.10 28.57
CA GLY A 14 -1.99 6.04 27.53
C GLY A 14 -2.57 5.76 26.15
N LEU A 15 -2.50 4.52 25.66
CA LEU A 15 -3.03 4.21 24.32
C LEU A 15 -4.55 4.38 24.20
N CYS A 16 -5.29 4.05 25.26
CA CYS A 16 -6.75 4.16 25.28
C CYS A 16 -7.17 5.64 25.24
N ASP A 17 -6.58 6.46 26.11
CA ASP A 17 -6.87 7.88 26.19
C ASP A 17 -6.43 8.61 24.91
N LEU A 18 -5.26 8.24 24.38
CA LEU A 18 -4.73 8.79 23.13
C LEU A 18 -5.61 8.44 21.92
N LEU A 19 -6.15 7.21 21.86
CA LEU A 19 -7.11 6.83 20.83
C LEU A 19 -8.40 7.66 20.92
N VAL A 20 -8.93 7.86 22.13
CA VAL A 20 -10.14 8.69 22.32
C VAL A 20 -9.88 10.13 21.90
N ALA A 21 -8.75 10.72 22.29
CA ALA A 21 -8.36 12.08 21.88
C ALA A 21 -8.18 12.19 20.36
N TYR A 22 -7.51 11.21 19.75
CA TYR A 22 -7.31 11.14 18.30
C TYR A 22 -8.64 11.13 17.54
N LEU A 23 -9.59 10.28 17.94
CA LEU A 23 -10.89 10.16 17.29
C LEU A 23 -11.80 11.38 17.52
N ARG A 24 -11.53 12.18 18.56
CA ARG A 24 -12.18 13.49 18.79
C ARG A 24 -11.56 14.62 17.98
N GLY A 25 -10.46 14.36 17.27
CA GLY A 25 -9.79 15.34 16.43
C GLY A 25 -8.85 16.29 17.18
N ASP A 26 -8.42 15.91 18.38
CA ASP A 26 -7.39 16.64 19.12
C ASP A 26 -6.09 16.73 18.30
N LEU A 27 -5.49 17.92 18.19
CA LEU A 27 -4.34 18.18 17.33
C LEU A 27 -3.08 17.45 17.79
N ASP A 28 -2.80 17.47 19.09
CA ASP A 28 -1.63 16.79 19.67
C ASP A 28 -1.77 15.27 19.53
N ALA A 29 -2.97 14.75 19.75
CA ALA A 29 -3.25 13.33 19.56
C ALA A 29 -3.14 12.91 18.09
N ARG A 30 -3.49 13.77 17.13
CA ARG A 30 -3.33 13.51 15.68
C ARG A 30 -1.89 13.31 15.26
N GLU A 31 -0.96 14.03 15.88
CA GLU A 31 0.47 13.87 15.61
C GLU A 31 1.05 12.63 16.33
N ARG A 32 0.66 12.41 17.58
CA ARG A 32 1.24 11.36 18.43
C ARG A 32 0.68 9.96 18.19
N PHE A 33 -0.64 9.86 18.01
CA PHE A 33 -1.31 8.56 17.93
C PHE A 33 -0.80 7.67 16.79
N PRO A 34 -0.58 8.17 15.55
CA PRO A 34 -0.07 7.33 14.48
C PRO A 34 1.29 6.70 14.83
N ALA A 35 2.20 7.46 15.44
CA ALA A 35 3.51 6.96 15.85
C ALA A 35 3.41 5.91 16.96
N GLU A 36 2.62 6.18 18.02
CA GLU A 36 2.47 5.26 19.16
C GLU A 36 1.66 3.98 18.79
N ALA A 37 0.68 4.10 17.89
CA ALA A 37 -0.14 2.98 17.44
C ALA A 37 0.54 2.12 16.37
N HIS A 38 1.54 2.65 15.65
CA HIS A 38 2.18 1.99 14.51
C HIS A 38 2.63 0.57 14.85
N ASP A 39 3.45 0.39 15.89
CA ASP A 39 3.96 -0.92 16.31
C ASP A 39 2.86 -1.91 16.70
N VAL A 40 1.73 -1.41 17.21
CA VAL A 40 0.59 -2.25 17.56
C VAL A 40 -0.14 -2.68 16.30
N LEU A 41 -0.39 -1.76 15.38
CA LEU A 41 -1.05 -2.02 14.10
C LEU A 41 -0.22 -2.94 13.21
N THR A 42 1.09 -2.71 13.10
CA THR A 42 2.02 -3.55 12.33
C THR A 42 2.03 -4.99 12.84
N ARG A 43 2.06 -5.20 14.15
CA ARG A 43 1.95 -6.56 14.73
C ARG A 43 0.60 -7.21 14.47
N LEU A 44 -0.49 -6.46 14.57
CA LEU A 44 -1.83 -6.96 14.26
C LEU A 44 -1.97 -7.28 12.76
N ALA A 45 -1.41 -6.47 11.88
CA ALA A 45 -1.39 -6.67 10.44
C ALA A 45 -0.56 -7.92 10.09
N ALA A 46 0.65 -8.08 10.65
CA ALA A 46 1.46 -9.27 10.47
C ALA A 46 0.72 -10.56 10.90
N HIS A 47 -0.07 -10.49 11.97
CA HIS A 47 -0.86 -11.61 12.44
C HIS A 47 -2.08 -11.92 11.55
N HIS A 48 -2.83 -10.90 11.13
CA HIS A 48 -4.09 -11.08 10.40
C HIS A 48 -3.94 -11.15 8.87
N ALA A 49 -2.88 -10.57 8.32
CA ALA A 49 -2.52 -10.56 6.90
C ALA A 49 -1.24 -11.38 6.63
N TRP A 50 -1.06 -12.49 7.35
CA TRP A 50 0.08 -13.38 7.16
C TRP A 50 0.19 -13.94 5.73
N PHE A 51 -0.91 -13.96 4.98
CA PHE A 51 -0.98 -14.40 3.59
C PHE A 51 -0.65 -13.29 2.58
N LEU A 52 -0.50 -12.04 3.02
CA LEU A 52 -0.09 -10.93 2.15
C LEU A 52 1.45 -10.77 2.19
N PRO A 53 2.07 -10.30 1.09
CA PRO A 53 3.46 -9.85 1.07
C PRO A 53 3.75 -8.77 2.12
N GLN A 54 5.00 -8.66 2.58
CA GLN A 54 5.35 -7.73 3.66
C GLN A 54 5.04 -6.27 3.32
N ASP A 55 5.33 -5.83 2.10
CA ASP A 55 5.03 -4.48 1.63
C ASP A 55 3.53 -4.19 1.60
N VAL A 56 2.71 -5.16 1.21
CA VAL A 56 1.24 -5.03 1.25
C VAL A 56 0.71 -4.98 2.69
N ARG A 57 1.41 -5.57 3.67
CA ARG A 57 1.03 -5.46 5.08
C ARG A 57 1.23 -4.04 5.62
N ASP A 58 2.20 -3.30 5.10
CA ASP A 58 2.39 -1.89 5.46
C ASP A 58 1.23 -1.03 4.94
N GLU A 59 0.66 -1.40 3.79
CA GLU A 59 -0.57 -0.79 3.26
C GLU A 59 -1.79 -1.06 4.15
N VAL A 60 -1.90 -2.27 4.74
CA VAL A 60 -2.94 -2.58 5.73
C VAL A 60 -2.89 -1.64 6.94
N VAL A 61 -1.69 -1.26 7.39
CA VAL A 61 -1.53 -0.31 8.50
C VAL A 61 -2.02 1.08 8.10
N SER A 62 -1.68 1.52 6.88
CA SER A 62 -2.14 2.80 6.32
C SER A 62 -3.66 2.83 6.17
N GLU A 63 -4.26 1.77 5.62
CA GLU A 63 -5.72 1.62 5.49
C GLU A 63 -6.41 1.58 6.86
N ALA A 64 -5.79 0.96 7.87
CA ALA A 64 -6.33 0.98 9.23
C ALA A 64 -6.41 2.40 9.80
N HIS A 65 -5.42 3.26 9.55
CA HIS A 65 -5.49 4.67 9.93
C HIS A 65 -6.61 5.42 9.19
N LEU A 66 -6.79 5.16 7.90
CA LEU A 66 -7.90 5.74 7.13
C LEU A 66 -9.26 5.34 7.71
N ILE A 67 -9.45 4.06 8.03
CA ILE A 67 -10.68 3.57 8.69
C ILE A 67 -10.92 4.26 10.03
N LEU A 68 -9.87 4.52 10.82
CA LEU A 68 -10.02 5.23 12.10
C LEU A 68 -10.50 6.67 11.88
N LEU A 69 -9.96 7.36 10.87
CA LEU A 69 -10.40 8.72 10.51
C LEU A 69 -11.84 8.74 9.96
N GLU A 70 -12.19 7.78 9.10
CA GLU A 70 -13.54 7.64 8.53
C GLU A 70 -14.61 7.37 9.59
N ARG A 71 -14.31 6.49 10.57
CA ARG A 71 -15.28 6.11 11.60
C ARG A 71 -15.53 7.20 12.64
N GLY A 72 -14.58 8.10 12.86
CA GLY A 72 -14.68 9.14 13.90
C GLY A 72 -14.84 8.56 15.32
N ALA A 73 -15.52 9.31 16.20
CA ALA A 73 -15.63 9.06 17.64
C ALA A 73 -16.58 7.90 18.04
N VAL A 74 -16.51 6.75 17.35
CA VAL A 74 -17.37 5.56 17.63
C VAL A 74 -16.76 4.62 18.69
N PHE A 75 -15.50 4.85 19.09
CA PHE A 75 -14.87 4.03 20.12
C PHE A 75 -15.38 4.39 21.53
N ASP A 76 -15.95 3.39 22.21
CA ASP A 76 -16.40 3.48 23.59
C ASP A 76 -15.49 2.63 24.49
N PRO A 77 -14.65 3.25 25.35
CA PRO A 77 -13.72 2.53 26.21
C PRO A 77 -14.42 1.69 27.29
N SER A 78 -15.71 1.94 27.58
CA SER A 78 -16.47 1.13 28.52
C SER A 78 -16.91 -0.22 27.95
N ARG A 79 -17.05 -0.33 26.62
CA ARG A 79 -17.49 -1.55 25.94
C ARG A 79 -16.37 -2.53 25.66
N ALA A 80 -15.20 -2.03 25.29
CA ALA A 80 -14.06 -2.86 24.93
C ALA A 80 -12.73 -2.12 25.10
N PRO A 81 -11.64 -2.83 25.40
CA PRO A 81 -10.32 -2.22 25.44
C PRO A 81 -9.86 -1.78 24.04
N ALA A 82 -9.11 -0.69 23.96
CA ALA A 82 -8.62 -0.10 22.71
C ALA A 82 -7.94 -1.13 21.78
N ARG A 83 -7.17 -2.07 22.34
CA ARG A 83 -6.50 -3.13 21.56
C ARG A 83 -7.48 -4.06 20.84
N VAL A 84 -8.63 -4.36 21.44
CA VAL A 84 -9.67 -5.18 20.80
C VAL A 84 -10.32 -4.40 19.67
N PHE A 85 -10.58 -3.10 19.88
CA PHE A 85 -11.10 -2.22 18.84
C PHE A 85 -10.14 -2.10 17.65
N LEU A 86 -8.85 -1.79 17.89
CA LEU A 86 -7.82 -1.71 16.86
C LEU A 86 -7.67 -3.03 16.09
N ARG A 87 -7.80 -4.17 16.77
CA ARG A 87 -7.81 -5.48 16.11
C ARG A 87 -8.98 -5.63 15.12
N LEU A 88 -10.17 -5.15 15.47
CA LEU A 88 -11.32 -5.18 14.55
C LEU A 88 -11.11 -4.26 13.35
N VAL A 89 -10.57 -3.06 13.59
CA VAL A 89 -10.19 -2.11 12.54
C VAL A 89 -9.19 -2.74 11.57
N VAL A 90 -8.11 -3.34 12.08
CA VAL A 90 -7.12 -4.03 11.24
C VAL A 90 -7.75 -5.16 10.45
N ARG A 91 -8.67 -5.95 11.04
CA ARG A 91 -9.37 -7.01 10.27
C ARG A 91 -10.19 -6.45 9.12
N ASP A 92 -10.79 -5.27 9.28
CA ASP A 92 -11.52 -4.62 8.20
C ASP A 92 -10.58 -4.02 7.15
N ALA A 93 -9.46 -3.43 7.57
CA ALA A 93 -8.39 -2.99 6.67
C ALA A 93 -7.85 -4.15 5.82
N VAL A 94 -7.56 -5.30 6.44
CA VAL A 94 -7.13 -6.52 5.74
C VAL A 94 -8.14 -6.95 4.69
N LYS A 95 -9.45 -6.89 4.98
CA LYS A 95 -10.47 -7.24 3.98
C LYS A 95 -10.47 -6.27 2.80
N ARG A 96 -10.37 -4.96 3.06
CA ARG A 96 -10.36 -3.92 2.01
C ARG A 96 -9.13 -4.06 1.11
N VAL A 97 -7.95 -4.17 1.70
CA VAL A 97 -6.69 -4.38 0.98
C VAL A 97 -6.71 -5.71 0.25
N ALA A 98 -7.06 -6.82 0.90
CA ALA A 98 -7.12 -8.12 0.21
C ALA A 98 -8.11 -8.10 -0.97
N ALA A 99 -9.22 -7.37 -0.86
CA ALA A 99 -10.17 -7.21 -1.95
C ALA A 99 -9.60 -6.39 -3.12
N SER A 100 -8.80 -5.34 -2.88
CA SER A 100 -8.20 -4.56 -3.96
C SER A 100 -7.17 -5.34 -4.77
N TYR A 101 -6.53 -6.34 -4.15
CA TYR A 101 -5.59 -7.26 -4.82
C TYR A 101 -6.23 -8.56 -5.29
N CYS A 102 -7.54 -8.75 -5.10
CA CYS A 102 -8.23 -9.98 -5.49
C CYS A 102 -8.70 -9.89 -6.95
N PRO A 103 -8.22 -10.76 -7.85
CA PRO A 103 -8.75 -10.81 -9.21
C PRO A 103 -10.25 -11.18 -9.21
N PRO A 104 -11.01 -10.77 -10.23
CA PRO A 104 -12.41 -11.17 -10.36
C PRO A 104 -12.54 -12.70 -10.41
N GLY A 105 -13.51 -13.24 -9.67
CA GLY A 105 -13.75 -14.70 -9.56
C GLY A 105 -12.95 -15.41 -8.46
N TRP A 106 -12.04 -14.71 -7.77
CA TRP A 106 -11.26 -15.28 -6.67
C TRP A 106 -11.89 -15.01 -5.31
N ARG A 107 -11.54 -15.84 -4.32
CA ARG A 107 -11.98 -15.65 -2.93
C ARG A 107 -11.12 -14.57 -2.27
N THR A 108 -11.75 -13.53 -1.73
CA THR A 108 -11.07 -12.47 -0.95
C THR A 108 -10.43 -12.95 0.35
N ARG A 109 -10.80 -14.15 0.82
CA ARG A 109 -10.14 -14.83 1.95
C ARG A 109 -9.57 -16.17 1.46
N PRO A 110 -8.32 -16.18 0.97
CA PRO A 110 -7.69 -17.39 0.46
C PRO A 110 -7.47 -18.42 1.58
N THR A 111 -7.52 -19.71 1.24
CA THR A 111 -6.92 -20.76 2.07
C THR A 111 -5.40 -20.69 1.96
N ALA A 112 -4.67 -21.45 2.78
CA ALA A 112 -3.20 -21.45 2.72
C ALA A 112 -2.66 -21.86 1.33
N GLY A 113 -3.34 -22.78 0.63
CA GLY A 113 -2.99 -23.15 -0.74
C GLY A 113 -3.31 -22.05 -1.76
N ASP A 114 -4.48 -21.41 -1.62
CA ASP A 114 -4.88 -20.32 -2.53
C ASP A 114 -3.96 -19.09 -2.39
N ALA A 115 -3.41 -18.85 -1.19
CA ALA A 115 -2.57 -17.69 -0.91
C ALA A 115 -1.29 -17.66 -1.76
N GLU A 116 -0.59 -18.80 -1.89
CA GLU A 116 0.59 -18.87 -2.77
C GLU A 116 0.21 -18.64 -4.23
N GLN A 117 -0.90 -19.23 -4.68
CA GLN A 117 -1.36 -19.11 -6.05
C GLN A 117 -1.79 -17.67 -6.36
N GLN A 118 -2.44 -17.00 -5.42
CA GLN A 118 -2.84 -15.62 -5.53
C GLN A 118 -1.64 -14.66 -5.48
N GLN A 119 -0.65 -14.90 -4.61
CA GLN A 119 0.60 -14.14 -4.61
C GLN A 119 1.32 -14.25 -5.96
N ARG A 120 1.41 -15.47 -6.51
CA ARG A 120 1.96 -15.68 -7.86
C ARG A 120 1.11 -15.00 -8.91
N ALA A 121 -0.21 -15.01 -8.82
CA ALA A 121 -1.10 -14.37 -9.78
C ALA A 121 -0.99 -12.84 -9.76
N VAL A 122 -0.85 -12.21 -8.58
CA VAL A 122 -0.65 -10.77 -8.45
C VAL A 122 0.72 -10.35 -9.00
N LEU A 123 1.78 -11.08 -8.64
CA LEU A 123 3.11 -10.87 -9.24
C LEU A 123 3.09 -11.15 -10.75
N SER A 124 2.32 -12.14 -11.18
CA SER A 124 2.11 -12.47 -12.59
C SER A 124 1.34 -11.39 -13.31
N LEU A 125 0.40 -10.66 -12.67
CA LEU A 125 -0.31 -9.55 -13.30
C LEU A 125 0.61 -8.33 -13.44
N GLU A 126 1.44 -8.03 -12.45
CA GLU A 126 2.49 -7.01 -12.58
C GLU A 126 3.55 -7.42 -13.62
N GLN A 127 3.87 -8.71 -13.73
CA GLN A 127 4.73 -9.27 -14.76
C GLN A 127 4.06 -9.34 -16.14
N HIS A 128 2.76 -9.59 -16.26
CA HIS A 128 1.99 -9.64 -17.52
C HIS A 128 1.64 -8.25 -18.03
N LEU A 129 1.54 -7.26 -17.15
CA LEU A 129 1.55 -5.85 -17.56
C LEU A 129 2.93 -5.43 -18.10
N GLY A 130 3.99 -6.19 -17.82
CA GLY A 130 5.31 -6.09 -18.47
C GLY A 130 5.50 -7.05 -19.66
N GLN A 131 4.84 -8.21 -19.66
CA GLN A 131 4.76 -9.19 -20.74
C GLN A 131 3.41 -9.02 -21.44
N GLY A 132 3.23 -7.89 -22.12
CA GLY A 132 2.12 -7.75 -23.04
C GLY A 132 2.18 -8.86 -24.10
N ALA A 133 1.00 -9.44 -24.35
CA ALA A 133 0.62 -10.26 -25.50
C ALA A 133 0.95 -11.76 -25.44
N ASP A 134 -0.10 -12.56 -25.23
CA ASP A 134 -0.28 -13.82 -25.96
C ASP A 134 -1.75 -14.27 -26.08
N PHE A 135 -2.71 -13.45 -25.65
CA PHE A 135 -4.14 -13.73 -25.83
C PHE A 135 -4.82 -12.61 -26.58
N CYS A 136 -4.46 -12.43 -27.85
CA CYS A 136 -5.39 -12.19 -28.97
C CYS A 136 -4.59 -12.01 -30.25
N ASP A 137 -5.07 -12.64 -31.31
CA ASP A 137 -4.64 -12.54 -32.70
C ASP A 137 -4.94 -11.12 -33.25
N HIS A 138 -4.28 -10.11 -32.68
CA HIS A 138 -4.40 -8.70 -33.00
C HIS A 138 -3.02 -8.19 -33.41
N CYS A 139 -2.71 -8.46 -34.69
CA CYS A 139 -1.74 -7.81 -35.59
C CYS A 139 -0.48 -7.23 -34.93
N ALA A 140 0.69 -7.78 -35.26
CA ALA A 140 2.01 -7.23 -34.93
C ALA A 140 2.14 -5.70 -35.16
N GLU A 141 1.34 -5.14 -36.08
CA GLU A 141 1.19 -3.70 -36.30
C GLU A 141 0.76 -2.92 -35.04
N ARG A 142 -0.20 -3.42 -34.24
CA ARG A 142 -0.61 -2.79 -32.98
C ARG A 142 0.46 -2.86 -31.90
N GLU A 143 1.26 -3.93 -31.86
CA GLU A 143 2.40 -4.04 -30.94
C GLU A 143 3.51 -3.04 -31.33
N ILE A 144 3.74 -2.87 -32.64
CA ILE A 144 4.66 -1.85 -33.16
C ILE A 144 4.14 -0.44 -32.84
N GLU A 145 2.86 -0.16 -33.05
CA GLU A 145 2.24 1.12 -32.68
C GLU A 145 2.37 1.39 -31.17
N GLN A 146 2.05 0.42 -30.32
CA GLN A 146 2.22 0.56 -28.87
C GLN A 146 3.67 0.79 -28.45
N ARG A 147 4.64 0.13 -29.11
CA ARG A 147 6.06 0.36 -28.86
C ARG A 147 6.51 1.77 -29.29
N CYS A 148 6.01 2.26 -30.42
CA CYS A 148 6.26 3.62 -30.90
C CYS A 148 5.66 4.66 -29.95
N ASP A 149 4.46 4.41 -29.44
CA ASP A 149 3.79 5.29 -28.47
C ASP A 149 4.51 5.33 -27.13
N LEU A 150 4.94 4.17 -26.61
CA LEU A 150 5.69 4.10 -25.36
C LEU A 150 7.03 4.84 -25.44
N ARG A 151 7.74 4.74 -26.57
CA ARG A 151 8.99 5.49 -26.76
C ARG A 151 8.74 7.00 -26.70
N THR A 152 7.69 7.48 -27.36
CA THR A 152 7.28 8.89 -27.33
C THR A 152 6.91 9.35 -25.91
N VAL A 153 6.21 8.50 -25.15
CA VAL A 153 5.88 8.78 -23.74
C VAL A 153 7.15 8.83 -22.88
N PHE A 154 8.10 7.91 -23.07
CA PHE A 154 9.35 7.87 -22.31
C PHE A 154 10.26 9.05 -22.61
N ASP A 155 10.31 9.52 -23.86
CA ASP A 155 11.13 10.67 -24.25
C ASP A 155 10.56 12.00 -23.71
N ARG A 156 9.25 12.04 -23.39
CA ARG A 156 8.61 13.17 -22.69
C ARG A 156 8.70 13.09 -21.16
N ALA A 157 9.10 11.95 -20.61
CA ALA A 157 9.18 11.78 -19.17
C ALA A 157 10.39 12.54 -18.60
N PRO A 158 10.26 13.19 -17.42
CA PRO A 158 11.41 13.75 -16.70
C PRO A 158 12.49 12.69 -16.51
N GLY A 159 13.77 13.03 -16.71
CA GLY A 159 14.85 12.04 -16.88
C GLY A 159 14.87 10.89 -15.87
N VAL A 160 14.70 11.17 -14.57
CA VAL A 160 14.67 10.13 -13.52
C VAL A 160 13.45 9.20 -13.67
N VAL A 161 12.28 9.76 -14.03
CA VAL A 161 11.05 8.99 -14.27
C VAL A 161 11.17 8.18 -15.55
N GLY A 162 11.73 8.74 -16.62
CA GLY A 162 11.97 8.04 -17.88
C GLY A 162 12.91 6.84 -17.72
N ILE A 163 14.03 7.01 -16.99
CA ILE A 163 14.95 5.91 -16.65
C ILE A 163 14.22 4.83 -15.85
N ALA A 164 13.40 5.23 -14.88
CA ALA A 164 12.68 4.28 -14.06
C ALA A 164 11.64 3.50 -14.87
N LEU A 165 10.85 4.17 -15.71
CA LEU A 165 9.86 3.54 -16.57
C LEU A 165 10.52 2.54 -17.52
N ARG A 166 11.64 2.89 -18.16
CA ARG A 166 12.40 1.96 -19.02
C ARG A 166 12.86 0.73 -18.24
N ARG A 167 13.46 0.91 -17.05
CA ARG A 167 13.93 -0.25 -16.25
C ARG A 167 12.80 -1.15 -15.76
N ILE A 168 11.66 -0.57 -15.40
CA ILE A 168 10.52 -1.33 -14.92
C ILE A 168 9.87 -2.10 -16.08
N TYR A 169 9.54 -1.40 -17.18
CA TYR A 169 8.71 -1.97 -18.25
C TYR A 169 9.50 -2.64 -19.37
N CYS A 170 10.73 -2.19 -19.66
CA CYS A 170 11.56 -2.78 -20.72
C CYS A 170 12.54 -3.82 -20.16
N ASP A 171 13.13 -3.57 -18.98
CA ASP A 171 14.16 -4.45 -18.41
C ASP A 171 13.59 -5.43 -17.36
N GLY A 172 12.30 -5.31 -17.00
CA GLY A 172 11.64 -6.17 -16.00
C GLY A 172 12.18 -6.03 -14.57
N VAL A 173 12.88 -4.93 -14.27
CA VAL A 173 13.45 -4.71 -12.94
C VAL A 173 12.35 -4.26 -11.98
N PRO A 174 12.17 -4.92 -10.81
CA PRO A 174 11.16 -4.53 -9.84
C PRO A 174 11.31 -3.06 -9.40
N ALA A 175 10.19 -2.34 -9.23
CA ALA A 175 10.20 -0.92 -8.88
C ALA A 175 11.00 -0.60 -7.61
N ALA A 176 11.02 -1.51 -6.62
CA ALA A 176 11.86 -1.38 -5.42
C ALA A 176 13.37 -1.39 -5.74
N GLY A 177 13.81 -2.26 -6.66
CA GLY A 177 15.19 -2.33 -7.12
C GLY A 177 15.59 -1.08 -7.90
N VAL A 178 14.69 -0.59 -8.77
CA VAL A 178 14.89 0.65 -9.52
C VAL A 178 14.98 1.87 -8.58
N ALA A 179 14.08 1.97 -7.60
CA ALA A 179 14.10 3.05 -6.61
C ALA A 179 15.42 3.07 -5.82
N LYS A 180 15.87 1.90 -5.34
CA LYS A 180 17.16 1.75 -4.66
C LYS A 180 18.33 2.19 -5.55
N ALA A 181 18.34 1.78 -6.82
CA ALA A 181 19.40 2.14 -7.76
C ALA A 181 19.44 3.64 -8.09
N LEU A 182 18.30 4.34 -7.99
CA LEU A 182 18.18 5.78 -8.21
C LEU A 182 18.36 6.60 -6.92
N GLY A 183 18.63 5.96 -5.78
CA GLY A 183 18.74 6.64 -4.49
C GLY A 183 17.42 7.26 -4.01
N LEU A 184 16.28 6.69 -4.40
CA LEU A 184 14.94 7.14 -4.04
C LEU A 184 14.23 6.11 -3.16
N SER A 185 13.28 6.56 -2.33
CA SER A 185 12.32 5.65 -1.72
C SER A 185 11.36 5.11 -2.80
N ARG A 186 10.89 3.87 -2.64
CA ARG A 186 9.89 3.25 -3.56
C ARG A 186 8.65 4.13 -3.70
N PHE A 187 8.14 4.66 -2.59
CA PHE A 187 6.96 5.54 -2.59
C PHE A 187 7.22 6.85 -3.33
N THR A 188 8.38 7.49 -3.14
CA THR A 188 8.74 8.70 -3.87
C THR A 188 8.79 8.44 -5.38
N LEU A 189 9.35 7.30 -5.79
CA LEU A 189 9.41 6.92 -7.20
C LEU A 189 8.00 6.70 -7.77
N LEU A 190 7.18 5.87 -7.12
CA LEU A 190 5.81 5.58 -7.56
C LEU A 190 4.96 6.84 -7.63
N ARG A 191 5.07 7.74 -6.64
CA ARG A 191 4.34 9.01 -6.64
C ARG A 191 4.74 9.90 -7.83
N ARG A 192 6.03 9.93 -8.20
CA ARG A 192 6.49 10.66 -9.39
C ARG A 192 5.97 10.04 -10.69
N ILE A 193 5.97 8.70 -10.78
CA ILE A 193 5.40 7.98 -11.92
C ILE A 193 3.90 8.29 -12.04
N HIS A 194 3.14 8.22 -10.95
CA HIS A 194 1.71 8.57 -10.93
C HIS A 194 1.43 10.01 -11.33
N ALA A 195 2.22 10.97 -10.82
CA ALA A 195 2.08 12.38 -11.20
C ALA A 195 2.32 12.58 -12.69
N PHE A 196 3.34 11.91 -13.25
CA PHE A 196 3.61 11.95 -14.68
C PHE A 196 2.48 11.31 -15.51
N THR A 197 1.99 10.13 -15.14
CA THR A 197 0.91 9.45 -15.89
C THR A 197 -0.41 10.21 -15.82
N ALA A 198 -0.71 10.86 -14.69
CA ALA A 198 -1.85 11.78 -14.59
C ALA A 198 -1.69 12.96 -15.57
N ALA A 199 -0.52 13.62 -15.60
CA ALA A 199 -0.25 14.73 -16.53
C ALA A 199 -0.37 14.32 -18.01
N VAL A 200 0.10 13.13 -18.38
CA VAL A 200 -0.03 12.60 -19.75
C VAL A 200 -1.50 12.34 -20.12
N ARG A 201 -2.33 11.85 -19.17
CA ARG A 201 -3.76 11.62 -19.40
C ARG A 201 -4.56 12.92 -19.52
N GLU A 202 -4.20 13.93 -18.74
CA GLU A 202 -4.88 15.23 -18.70
C GLU A 202 -4.47 16.15 -19.86
N GLY A 203 -3.27 15.98 -20.41
CA GLY A 203 -2.70 16.88 -21.41
C GLY A 203 -2.10 16.17 -22.61
N GLY A 204 -2.95 15.86 -23.60
CA GLY A 204 -2.56 15.33 -24.93
C GLY A 204 -1.54 16.16 -25.75
N ALA A 205 -0.89 17.17 -25.17
CA ALA A 205 0.35 17.77 -25.66
C ALA A 205 1.00 18.57 -24.51
N VAL A 206 1.92 17.96 -23.76
CA VAL A 206 2.87 18.73 -22.94
C VAL A 206 3.87 19.36 -23.91
N ALA A 207 3.75 20.67 -24.13
CA ALA A 207 4.74 21.44 -24.85
C ALA A 207 6.10 21.30 -24.14
N ALA A 208 7.11 20.91 -24.93
CA ALA A 208 8.47 20.60 -24.48
C ALA A 208 9.18 21.78 -23.83
#